data_AF-A0AA95S6Y5-F1
#
_entry.id   AF-A0AA95S6Y5-F1
#
_cell.length_a   1.000
_cell.length_b   1.000
_cell.length_c   1.000
_cell.angle_alpha   90.00
_cell.angle_beta   90.00
_cell.angle_gamma   90.00
#
_symmetry.space_group_name_H-M   'P 1'
#
loop_
_entity.id
_entity.type
_entity.pdbx_description
1 polymer ?
#
loop_
_entity_poly.entity_id
_entity_poly.type
_entity_poly.pdbx_seq_one_letter_code
_entity_poly.pdbx_strand_id
1 'polypeptide(L)'
;MVSGTGARVDNKDPWRSYYFNRNLPGDDSCAFHSGELWYMFGTFKRNWRPNKAADFELSERMVTAWTNFIKNGDPNTNNNNEWLPCTINNPLM
;
A
#
# COMPACT_ATOMS: atom_id res chain seq x y z
N MET A 1 1.03 7.86 3.84
CA MET A 1 2.33 7.23 3.57
C MET A 1 3.31 7.97 4.45
N VAL A 2 3.72 7.34 5.54
CA VAL A 2 4.70 7.90 6.47
C VAL A 2 5.93 6.99 6.37
N SER A 3 7.14 7.53 6.54
CA SER A 3 8.41 6.83 6.29
C SER A 3 9.37 7.00 7.46
N GLY A 4 9.98 5.92 7.92
CA GLY A 4 11.21 5.95 8.72
C GLY A 4 11.96 4.61 8.71
N THR A 5 13.18 4.59 9.24
CA THR A 5 14.24 3.60 8.97
C THR A 5 14.49 2.54 10.06
N GLY A 6 14.75 1.28 9.65
CA GLY A 6 15.53 0.26 10.40
C GLY A 6 15.29 -1.20 9.95
N ALA A 7 16.21 -2.12 10.22
CA ALA A 7 16.12 -3.55 9.84
C ALA A 7 16.04 -4.49 11.07
N ARG A 8 15.54 -5.74 10.90
CA ARG A 8 15.55 -6.80 11.93
C ARG A 8 16.95 -7.45 12.04
N VAL A 9 17.30 -7.96 13.22
CA VAL A 9 18.67 -8.32 13.64
C VAL A 9 19.15 -9.69 13.11
N ASP A 10 18.27 -10.51 12.51
CA ASP A 10 18.57 -11.92 12.18
C ASP A 10 18.03 -12.42 10.82
N ASN A 11 17.23 -11.61 10.11
CA ASN A 11 16.74 -11.94 8.77
C ASN A 11 17.30 -10.93 7.76
N LYS A 12 18.14 -11.40 6.83
CA LYS A 12 18.77 -10.53 5.82
C LYS A 12 17.77 -9.95 4.81
N ASP A 13 16.60 -10.58 4.67
CA ASP A 13 15.61 -10.13 3.69
C ASP A 13 14.67 -9.09 4.31
N PRO A 14 14.70 -7.84 3.79
CA PRO A 14 13.93 -6.75 4.37
C PRO A 14 12.45 -6.93 4.03
N TRP A 15 11.60 -7.00 5.05
CA TRP A 15 10.15 -7.05 4.87
C TRP A 15 9.54 -5.64 4.83
N ARG A 16 8.36 -5.52 4.23
CA ARG A 16 7.61 -4.27 4.07
C ARG A 16 6.20 -4.45 4.62
N SER A 17 5.65 -3.42 5.24
CA SER A 17 4.29 -3.38 5.81
C SER A 17 3.57 -2.12 5.36
N TYR A 18 2.26 -2.21 5.14
CA TYR A 18 1.42 -1.06 4.85
C TYR A 18 0.10 -1.17 5.60
N TYR A 19 -0.51 -0.01 5.88
CA TYR A 19 -1.82 0.10 6.49
C TYR A 19 -2.81 0.75 5.52
N PHE A 20 -3.80 0.00 5.07
CA PHE A 20 -4.86 0.51 4.21
C PHE A 20 -5.96 1.15 5.06
N ASN A 21 -6.08 2.49 4.98
CA ASN A 21 -7.00 3.28 5.80
C ASN A 21 -7.91 4.21 4.97
N ARG A 22 -8.11 3.90 3.69
CA ARG A 22 -8.97 4.70 2.82
C ARG A 22 -10.40 4.64 3.33
N ASN A 23 -10.96 5.80 3.69
CA ASN A 23 -12.38 5.91 4.01
C ASN A 23 -13.23 5.75 2.72
N LEU A 24 -13.62 4.52 2.39
CA LEU A 24 -14.26 4.19 1.13
C LEU A 24 -15.55 5.01 0.91
N PRO A 25 -15.79 5.52 -0.31
CA PRO A 25 -16.97 6.33 -0.58
C PRO A 25 -18.22 5.44 -0.68
N GLY A 26 -19.38 5.98 -0.33
CA GLY A 26 -20.69 5.36 -0.56
C GLY A 26 -21.38 4.76 0.66
N ASP A 27 -20.67 4.59 1.79
CA ASP A 27 -21.24 4.20 3.09
C ASP A 27 -20.25 4.52 4.23
N ASP A 28 -20.59 4.10 5.45
CA ASP A 28 -19.76 4.30 6.66
C ASP A 28 -18.81 3.12 6.93
N SER A 29 -18.68 2.18 6.01
CA SER A 29 -17.87 0.95 6.21
C SER A 29 -16.36 1.22 6.23
N CYS A 30 -15.92 2.45 5.91
CA CYS A 30 -14.52 2.87 5.91
C CYS A 30 -13.62 1.86 5.16
N ALA A 31 -12.45 1.53 5.72
CA ALA A 31 -11.56 0.48 5.22
C ALA A 31 -11.97 -0.89 5.82
N PHE A 32 -13.06 -1.47 5.31
CA PHE A 32 -13.49 -2.80 5.72
C PHE A 32 -12.54 -3.90 5.20
N HIS A 33 -12.57 -5.07 5.83
CA HIS A 33 -11.76 -6.22 5.42
C HIS A 33 -12.00 -6.61 3.96
N SER A 34 -10.95 -6.76 3.15
CA SER A 34 -10.99 -6.98 1.70
C SER A 34 -11.30 -5.75 0.83
N GLY A 35 -11.54 -4.57 1.41
CA GLY A 35 -11.78 -3.34 0.66
C GLY A 35 -10.58 -2.89 -0.18
N GLU A 36 -9.36 -3.25 0.23
CA GLU A 36 -8.10 -2.96 -0.44
C GLU A 36 -7.89 -3.79 -1.72
N LEU A 37 -8.51 -4.98 -1.82
CA LEU A 37 -8.30 -5.90 -2.94
C LEU A 37 -8.64 -5.27 -4.29
N TRP A 38 -9.69 -4.45 -4.31
CA TRP A 38 -10.09 -3.67 -5.48
C TRP A 38 -8.98 -2.75 -6.01
N TYR A 39 -8.23 -2.13 -5.11
CA TYR A 39 -7.14 -1.21 -5.47
C TYR A 39 -5.87 -1.98 -5.83
N MET A 40 -5.53 -3.00 -5.03
CA MET A 40 -4.37 -3.87 -5.24
C MET A 40 -4.39 -4.56 -6.62
N PHE A 41 -5.56 -5.01 -7.07
CA PHE A 41 -5.71 -5.68 -8.37
C PHE A 41 -6.07 -4.74 -9.52
N GLY A 42 -6.18 -3.42 -9.29
CA GLY A 42 -6.62 -2.47 -10.34
C GLY A 42 -8.05 -2.70 -10.82
N THR A 43 -8.89 -3.31 -9.98
CA THR A 43 -10.28 -3.71 -10.33
C THR A 43 -11.33 -2.84 -9.65
N PHE A 44 -10.97 -1.74 -9.01
CA PHE A 44 -11.90 -0.88 -8.27
C PHE A 44 -13.07 -0.33 -9.10
N LYS A 45 -12.96 -0.26 -10.43
CA LYS A 45 -14.08 0.05 -11.33
C LYS A 45 -15.18 -1.03 -11.39
N ARG A 46 -14.96 -2.21 -10.80
CA ARG A 46 -15.92 -3.33 -10.76
C ARG A 46 -16.80 -3.34 -9.51
N ASN A 47 -16.69 -2.34 -8.64
CA ASN A 47 -17.58 -2.18 -7.49
C ASN A 47 -18.66 -1.13 -7.77
N TRP A 48 -19.68 -1.09 -6.92
CA TRP A 48 -20.81 -0.15 -7.03
C TRP A 48 -20.53 1.21 -6.37
N ARG A 49 -19.36 1.41 -5.78
CA ARG A 49 -19.07 2.59 -4.97
C ARG A 49 -18.81 3.83 -5.84
N PRO A 50 -19.17 5.04 -5.37
CA PRO A 50 -18.92 6.28 -6.08
C PRO A 50 -17.44 6.69 -5.95
N ASN A 51 -16.56 5.99 -6.68
CA ASN A 51 -15.12 6.20 -6.68
C ASN A 51 -14.77 7.64 -7.12
N LYS A 52 -13.82 8.27 -6.41
CA LYS A 52 -13.33 9.63 -6.68
C LYS A 52 -11.99 9.59 -7.41
N ALA A 53 -11.54 10.71 -7.97
CA ALA A 53 -10.23 10.80 -8.63
C ALA A 53 -9.07 10.26 -7.75
N ALA A 54 -9.10 10.57 -6.45
CA ALA A 54 -8.13 10.04 -5.48
C ALA A 54 -8.11 8.50 -5.39
N ASP A 55 -9.22 7.81 -5.70
CA ASP A 55 -9.28 6.35 -5.72
C ASP A 55 -8.56 5.76 -6.94
N PHE A 56 -8.59 6.47 -8.08
CA PHE A 56 -7.81 6.10 -9.26
C PHE A 56 -6.31 6.23 -8.97
N GLU A 57 -5.90 7.38 -8.43
CA GLU A 57 -4.51 7.64 -8.06
C GLU A 57 -4.01 6.64 -7.01
N LEU A 58 -4.85 6.30 -6.02
CA LEU A 58 -4.52 5.29 -5.02
C LEU A 58 -4.34 3.89 -5.65
N SER A 59 -5.23 3.50 -6.56
CA SER A 59 -5.12 2.21 -7.24
C SER A 59 -3.85 2.12 -8.08
N GLU A 60 -3.51 3.16 -8.85
CA GLU A 60 -2.29 3.21 -9.64
C GLU A 60 -1.03 3.11 -8.75
N ARG A 61 -1.02 3.83 -7.62
CA ARG A 61 0.08 3.76 -6.65
C ARG A 61 0.23 2.36 -6.06
N MET A 62 -0.87 1.70 -5.69
CA MET A 62 -0.84 0.35 -5.13
C MET A 62 -0.36 -0.68 -6.16
N VAL A 63 -0.91 -0.67 -7.38
CA VAL A 63 -0.50 -1.59 -8.45
C VAL A 63 0.98 -1.39 -8.79
N THR A 64 1.44 -0.14 -8.87
CA THR A 64 2.86 0.17 -9.12
C THR A 64 3.75 -0.39 -8.01
N ALA A 65 3.41 -0.14 -6.73
CA ALA A 65 4.19 -0.62 -5.60
C ALA A 65 4.25 -2.16 -5.56
N TRP A 66 3.11 -2.83 -5.76
CA TRP A 66 3.05 -4.30 -5.79
C TRP A 66 3.84 -4.90 -6.95
N THR A 67 3.72 -4.33 -8.15
CA THR A 67 4.44 -4.84 -9.32
C THR A 67 5.95 -4.59 -9.22
N ASN A 68 6.38 -3.47 -8.63
CA ASN A 68 7.81 -3.21 -8.37
C ASN A 68 8.37 -4.19 -7.34
N PHE A 69 7.64 -4.44 -6.25
CA PHE A 69 8.05 -5.40 -5.24
C PHE A 69 8.21 -6.80 -5.84
N ILE A 70 7.26 -7.25 -6.67
CA ILE A 70 7.34 -8.56 -7.35
C ILE A 70 8.55 -8.63 -8.29
N LYS A 71 8.90 -7.54 -8.99
CA LYS A 71 10.03 -7.52 -9.93
C LYS A 71 11.39 -7.47 -9.23
N ASN A 72 11.50 -6.66 -8.18
CA ASN A 72 12.79 -6.20 -7.67
C ASN A 72 13.01 -6.46 -6.17
N GLY A 73 12.00 -6.95 -5.44
CA GLY A 73 12.02 -7.02 -3.98
C GLY A 73 11.90 -5.66 -3.27
N ASP A 74 11.68 -4.58 -4.03
CA ASP A 74 11.51 -3.21 -3.52
C ASP A 74 10.27 -2.57 -4.16
N PRO A 75 9.26 -2.15 -3.37
CA PRO A 75 8.06 -1.51 -3.91
C PRO A 75 8.28 -0.07 -4.42
N ASN A 76 9.43 0.54 -4.13
CA ASN A 76 9.68 1.94 -4.44
C ASN A 76 9.75 2.22 -5.93
N THR A 77 9.31 3.42 -6.30
CA THR A 77 9.68 4.05 -7.58
C THR A 77 10.82 5.02 -7.29
N ASN A 78 11.59 5.45 -8.31
CA ASN A 78 12.68 6.44 -8.15
C ASN A 78 12.20 7.84 -7.69
N ASN A 79 10.99 7.95 -7.14
CA ASN A 79 10.32 9.17 -6.72
C ASN A 79 10.38 9.27 -5.19
N ASN A 80 10.43 10.50 -4.66
CA ASN A 80 10.70 10.90 -3.27
C ASN A 80 9.74 10.38 -2.15
N ASN A 81 8.93 9.34 -2.38
CA ASN A 81 8.05 8.73 -1.37
C ASN A 81 8.50 7.30 -1.06
N GLU A 82 9.60 7.17 -0.33
CA GLU A 82 10.23 5.88 -0.02
C GLU A 82 9.44 5.09 1.03
N TRP A 83 9.00 3.89 0.66
CA TRP A 83 8.54 2.83 1.52
C TRP A 83 9.74 2.07 2.08
N LEU A 84 10.14 2.48 3.28
CA LEU A 84 11.31 1.96 3.96
C LEU A 84 11.07 0.55 4.52
N PRO A 85 12.14 -0.28 4.66
CA PRO A 85 12.07 -1.55 5.36
C PRO A 85 11.50 -1.42 6.77
N CYS A 86 10.70 -2.40 7.18
CA CYS A 86 10.22 -2.47 8.55
C CYS A 86 11.31 -3.00 9.49
N THR A 87 11.29 -2.47 10.71
CA THR A 87 12.26 -2.75 11.77
C THR A 87 11.55 -3.45 12.92
N ILE A 88 12.29 -4.18 13.77
CA ILE A 88 11.73 -4.77 15.00
C ILE A 88 11.14 -3.69 15.92
N ASN A 89 11.76 -2.50 15.93
CA ASN A 89 11.38 -1.37 16.77
C ASN A 89 10.32 -0.49 16.12
N ASN A 90 10.01 -0.70 14.83
CA ASN A 90 8.93 0.01 14.17
C ASN A 90 8.28 -0.84 13.05
N PRO A 91 7.27 -1.64 13.42
CA PRO A 91 6.64 -2.58 12.49
C PRO A 91 5.59 -1.94 11.57
N LEU A 92 5.21 -0.68 11.78
CA LEU A 92 4.05 -0.03 11.13
C LEU A 92 4.34 1.40 10.64
N MET A 93 5.60 1.73 10.28
CA MET A 93 5.91 3.03 9.65
C MET A 93 4.95 3.36 8.51
#